data_AF-A0A7J8C2D4-F1
#
_entry.id   AF-A0A7J8C2D4-F1
#
_cell.length_a   1.000
_cell.length_b   1.000
_cell.length_c   1.000
_cell.angle_alpha   90.00
_cell.angle_beta   90.00
_cell.angle_gamma   90.00
#
_symmetry.space_group_name_H-M   'P 1'
#
loop_
_entity.id
_entity.type
_entity.pdbx_description
1 polymer ?
#
loop_
_entity_poly.entity_id
_entity_poly.type
_entity_poly.pdbx_seq_one_letter_code
_entity_poly.pdbx_strand_id
1 'polypeptide(L)'
;MAEENIYFQDKRATRNQQEWWTTPDGKIGLSWALGRTLLHQLHQTTHLGQTKMLQQRKEPQRRLPHDAQLVHKLIPKKIKKKKKIKEPRERERGTYSVDHWEVDFTEVTPTVGGYKYLFVFMETFSR
;
A
#
# COMPACT_ATOMS: atom_id res chain seq x y z
N MET A 1 -6.41 23.05 20.44
CA MET A 1 -7.63 23.84 20.22
C MET A 1 -7.35 25.17 19.53
N ALA A 2 -6.35 25.95 19.97
CA ALA A 2 -6.00 27.25 19.34
C ALA A 2 -5.61 27.13 17.85
N GLU A 3 -4.72 26.19 17.51
CA GLU A 3 -4.24 26.00 16.12
C GLU A 3 -5.35 25.57 15.14
N GLU A 4 -6.31 24.79 15.61
CA GLU A 4 -7.43 24.32 14.81
C GLU A 4 -8.41 25.45 14.50
N ASN A 5 -8.66 26.32 15.48
CA ASN A 5 -9.49 27.51 15.30
C ASN A 5 -8.85 28.49 14.31
N ILE A 6 -7.54 28.73 14.43
CA ILE A 6 -6.78 29.59 13.51
C ILE A 6 -6.85 29.04 12.08
N TYR A 7 -6.71 27.72 11.89
CA TYR A 7 -6.83 27.08 10.58
C TYR A 7 -8.20 27.31 9.93
N PHE A 8 -9.29 27.14 10.69
CA PHE A 8 -10.64 27.33 10.17
C PHE A 8 -10.96 28.80 9.90
N GLN A 9 -10.45 29.71 10.72
CA GLN A 9 -10.54 31.15 10.49
C GLN A 9 -9.79 31.58 9.22
N ASP A 10 -8.58 31.08 8.97
CA ASP A 10 -7.84 31.32 7.72
C ASP A 10 -8.64 30.86 6.49
N LYS A 11 -9.37 29.75 6.61
CA LYS A 11 -10.26 29.24 5.54
C LYS A 11 -11.62 29.92 5.47
N ARG A 12 -11.82 31.02 6.21
CA ARG A 12 -13.09 31.76 6.30
C ARG A 12 -14.28 30.85 6.65
N ALA A 13 -14.03 29.82 7.45
CA ALA A 13 -15.08 28.90 7.88
C ALA A 13 -15.94 29.57 8.96
N THR A 14 -17.23 29.29 8.92
CA THR A 14 -18.20 29.73 9.94
C THR A 14 -18.75 28.52 10.68
N ARG A 15 -19.28 28.72 11.89
CA ARG A 15 -20.00 27.65 12.58
C ARG A 15 -21.44 27.59 12.09
N ASN A 16 -21.90 26.38 11.77
CA ASN A 16 -23.31 26.13 11.47
C ASN A 16 -24.13 25.97 12.76
N GLN A 17 -25.44 25.75 12.62
CA GLN A 17 -26.37 25.56 13.76
C GLN A 17 -26.03 24.35 14.66
N GLN A 18 -25.24 23.41 14.14
CA GLN A 18 -24.77 22.21 14.84
C GLN A 18 -23.34 22.39 15.37
N GLU A 19 -22.85 23.63 15.40
CA GLU A 19 -21.51 24.03 15.83
C GLU A 19 -20.33 23.47 15.01
N TRP A 20 -20.59 22.91 13.82
CA TRP A 20 -19.52 22.46 12.93
C TRP A 20 -18.94 23.62 12.13
N TRP A 21 -17.63 23.60 11.94
CA TRP A 21 -16.99 24.48 10.97
C TRP A 21 -17.47 24.14 9.56
N THR A 22 -17.91 25.15 8.81
CA THR A 22 -18.34 25.03 7.42
C THR A 22 -17.57 26.05 6.61
N THR A 23 -16.81 25.59 5.62
CA THR A 23 -16.07 26.50 4.74
C THR A 23 -16.98 27.06 3.64
N PRO A 24 -16.61 28.19 2.99
CA PRO A 24 -17.43 28.81 1.95
C PRO A 24 -17.72 27.90 0.75
N ASP A 25 -16.90 26.88 0.52
CA ASP A 25 -17.12 25.83 -0.50
C ASP A 25 -18.09 24.72 -0.04
N GLY A 26 -18.81 24.92 1.07
CA GLY A 26 -19.85 24.01 1.58
C GLY A 26 -19.31 22.75 2.27
N LYS A 27 -18.01 22.70 2.58
CA LYS A 27 -17.38 21.52 3.19
C LYS A 27 -17.40 21.61 4.70
N ILE A 28 -17.64 20.47 5.35
CA ILE A 28 -17.60 20.37 6.81
C ILE A 28 -16.14 20.22 7.25
N GLY A 29 -15.72 21.11 8.15
CA GLY A 29 -14.46 21.08 8.84
C GLY A 29 -14.50 20.03 9.96
N LEU A 30 -13.65 19.01 9.84
CA LEU A 30 -13.49 17.99 10.87
C LEU A 30 -12.45 18.43 11.91
N SER A 31 -12.70 18.10 13.18
CA SER A 31 -11.68 18.34 14.20
C SER A 31 -10.48 17.44 14.04
N TRP A 32 -9.33 17.86 14.58
CA TRP A 32 -8.10 17.06 14.47
C TRP A 32 -8.28 15.65 15.06
N ALA A 33 -8.91 15.56 16.23
CA ALA A 33 -9.17 14.29 16.90
C ALA A 33 -10.09 13.38 16.07
N LEU A 34 -11.18 13.94 15.55
CA LEU A 34 -12.14 13.18 14.74
C LEU A 34 -11.51 12.72 13.42
N GLY A 35 -10.79 13.59 12.74
CA GLY A 35 -10.05 13.25 11.53
C GLY A 35 -9.03 12.15 11.75
N ARG A 36 -8.29 12.21 12.86
CA ARG A 36 -7.34 11.16 13.23
C ARG A 36 -8.03 9.81 13.38
N THR A 37 -9.15 9.76 14.11
CA THR A 37 -9.92 8.52 14.33
C THR A 37 -10.44 7.94 13.02
N LEU A 38 -11.05 8.78 12.17
CA LEU A 38 -11.59 8.36 10.87
C LEU A 38 -10.50 7.79 9.96
N LEU A 39 -9.32 8.41 9.93
CA LEU A 39 -8.21 7.93 9.11
C LEU A 39 -7.60 6.66 9.62
N HIS A 40 -7.50 6.54 10.94
CA HIS A 40 -7.03 5.31 11.54
C HIS A 40 -7.98 4.15 11.22
N GLN A 41 -9.29 4.35 11.40
CA GLN A 41 -10.30 3.34 11.05
C GLN A 41 -10.27 3.00 9.56
N LEU A 42 -10.24 4.01 8.69
CA LEU A 42 -10.17 3.80 7.25
C LEU A 42 -8.92 3.00 6.86
N HIS A 43 -7.78 3.26 7.51
CA HIS A 43 -6.53 2.54 7.24
C HIS A 43 -6.64 1.08 7.66
N GLN A 44 -7.21 0.83 8.83
CA GLN A 44 -7.39 -0.53 9.36
C GLN A 44 -8.35 -1.34 8.48
N THR A 45 -9.43 -0.73 7.98
CA THR A 45 -10.44 -1.46 7.19
C THR A 45 -10.04 -1.66 5.73
N THR A 46 -9.30 -0.73 5.13
CA THR A 46 -8.97 -0.77 3.69
C THR A 46 -7.51 -1.11 3.39
N HIS A 47 -6.63 -1.07 4.39
CA HIS A 47 -5.17 -1.21 4.26
C HIS A 47 -4.51 -0.27 3.22
N LEU A 48 -5.16 0.84 2.90
CA LEU A 48 -4.62 1.79 1.92
C LEU A 48 -3.35 2.47 2.45
N GLY A 49 -2.35 2.54 1.57
CA GLY A 49 -1.13 3.32 1.81
C GLY A 49 -1.36 4.83 1.66
N GLN A 50 -0.38 5.62 2.09
CA GLN A 50 -0.46 7.09 2.14
C GLN A 50 -0.96 7.75 0.84
N THR A 51 -0.43 7.35 -0.32
CA THR A 51 -0.80 7.94 -1.62
C THR A 51 -2.27 7.74 -1.95
N LYS A 52 -2.78 6.51 -1.79
CA LYS A 52 -4.18 6.20 -2.08
C LYS A 52 -5.12 6.87 -1.06
N MET A 53 -4.70 6.95 0.20
CA MET A 53 -5.41 7.70 1.25
C MET A 53 -5.55 9.19 0.95
N LEU A 54 -4.51 9.84 0.43
CA LEU A 54 -4.57 11.26 0.01
C LEU A 54 -5.43 11.46 -1.24
N GLN A 55 -5.48 10.48 -2.14
CA GLN A 55 -6.32 10.52 -3.35
C GLN A 55 -7.80 10.31 -3.03
N GLN A 56 -8.13 9.30 -2.22
CA GLN A 56 -9.51 9.00 -1.83
C GLN A 56 -10.14 10.15 -1.02
N ARG A 57 -9.32 10.95 -0.35
CA ARG A 57 -9.78 12.12 0.39
C ARG A 57 -10.11 13.36 -0.44
N LYS A 58 -9.90 13.31 -1.75
CA LYS A 58 -10.40 14.35 -2.66
C LYS A 58 -11.93 14.31 -2.82
N GLU A 59 -12.62 13.38 -2.14
CA GLU A 59 -14.08 13.39 -2.08
C GLU A 59 -14.63 14.72 -1.55
N PRO A 60 -15.70 15.24 -2.17
CA PRO A 60 -15.98 16.67 -2.19
C PRO A 60 -16.52 17.27 -0.89
N GLN A 61 -16.81 16.50 0.15
CA GLN A 61 -17.68 16.96 1.25
C GLN A 61 -16.97 17.33 2.56
N ARG A 62 -15.69 16.99 2.74
CA ARG A 62 -15.00 17.14 4.05
C ARG A 62 -13.64 17.81 3.90
N ARG A 63 -13.32 18.72 4.82
CA ARG A 63 -11.98 19.30 4.98
C ARG A 63 -11.43 18.92 6.33
N LEU A 64 -10.20 18.43 6.35
CA LEU A 64 -9.50 18.15 7.59
C LEU A 64 -8.23 19.06 7.69
N PRO A 65 -7.92 19.61 8.87
CA PRO A 65 -6.71 20.40 9.08
C PRO A 65 -5.45 19.54 8.97
N HIS A 66 -4.40 20.05 8.32
CA HIS A 66 -3.06 19.43 8.27
C HIS A 66 -3.05 17.98 7.73
N ASP A 67 -3.92 17.70 6.75
CA ASP A 67 -4.22 16.36 6.26
C ASP A 67 -3.03 15.52 5.83
N ALA A 68 -2.10 16.11 5.07
CA ALA A 68 -0.92 15.40 4.61
C ALA A 68 -0.02 14.97 5.78
N GLN A 69 0.16 15.85 6.78
CA GLN A 69 0.93 15.54 7.98
C GLN A 69 0.25 14.45 8.81
N LEU A 70 -1.08 14.49 8.91
CA LEU A 70 -1.88 13.52 9.64
C LEU A 70 -1.83 12.12 9.01
N VAL A 71 -1.92 12.02 7.67
CA VAL A 71 -1.70 10.76 6.93
C VAL A 71 -0.28 10.26 7.14
N HIS A 72 0.72 11.14 7.01
CA HIS A 72 2.12 10.75 7.14
C HIS A 72 2.46 10.21 8.53
N LYS A 73 1.86 10.79 9.58
CA LYS A 73 2.04 10.35 10.97
C LYS A 73 1.32 9.04 11.27
N LEU A 74 0.11 8.84 10.73
CA LEU A 74 -0.71 7.66 11.03
C LEU A 74 -0.33 6.42 10.22
N ILE A 75 0.08 6.61 8.97
CA ILE A 75 0.35 5.51 8.06
C ILE A 75 1.86 5.52 7.81
N PRO A 76 2.67 4.75 8.55
CA PRO A 76 4.10 4.71 8.30
C PRO A 76 4.35 4.27 6.85
N LYS A 77 5.23 4.97 6.13
CA LYS A 77 5.70 4.50 4.82
C LYS A 77 6.33 3.14 5.03
N LYS A 78 5.65 2.06 4.66
CA LYS A 78 6.30 0.77 4.43
C LYS A 78 7.19 0.95 3.20
N ILE A 79 8.40 1.46 3.41
CA ILE A 79 9.48 1.32 2.45
C ILE A 79 9.71 -0.18 2.41
N LYS A 80 9.14 -0.86 1.41
CA LYS A 80 9.68 -2.16 1.00
C LYS A 80 11.11 -1.82 0.60
N LYS A 81 12.08 -2.02 1.52
CA LYS A 81 13.48 -2.10 1.13
C LYS A 81 13.45 -3.09 -0.02
N LYS A 82 13.79 -2.65 -1.23
CA LYS A 82 14.04 -3.58 -2.32
C LYS A 82 14.97 -4.62 -1.68
N LYS A 83 14.51 -5.87 -1.57
CA LYS A 83 15.38 -6.93 -1.05
C LYS A 83 16.68 -6.74 -1.84
N LYS A 84 17.81 -6.53 -1.15
CA LYS A 84 19.11 -6.49 -1.83
C LYS A 84 19.08 -7.66 -2.78
N ILE A 85 19.26 -7.41 -4.06
CA ILE A 85 19.42 -8.48 -5.04
C ILE A 85 20.51 -9.34 -4.42
N LYS A 86 20.16 -10.54 -3.96
CA LYS A 86 21.16 -11.45 -3.43
C LYS A 86 22.11 -11.65 -4.60
N GLU A 87 23.42 -11.47 -4.34
CA GLU A 87 24.44 -11.87 -5.30
C GLU A 87 24.10 -13.28 -5.81
N PRO A 88 24.42 -13.60 -7.08
CA PRO A 88 24.10 -14.92 -7.64
C PRO A 88 24.60 -15.98 -6.65
N ARG A 89 23.68 -16.67 -5.98
CA ARG A 89 24.05 -17.83 -5.19
C ARG A 89 24.54 -18.85 -6.20
N GLU A 90 25.75 -19.35 -5.98
CA GLU A 90 26.23 -20.54 -6.66
C GLU A 90 25.17 -21.63 -6.48
N ARG A 91 24.77 -22.27 -7.58
CA ARG A 91 23.75 -23.31 -7.53
C ARG A 91 24.34 -24.53 -6.85
N GLU A 92 23.64 -25.07 -5.87
CA GLU A 92 24.04 -26.32 -5.22
C GLU A 92 24.05 -27.44 -6.28
N ARG A 93 25.21 -28.07 -6.45
CA ARG A 93 25.45 -29.14 -7.42
C ARG A 93 25.77 -30.42 -6.65
N GLY A 94 25.19 -31.53 -7.10
CA GLY A 94 25.47 -32.84 -6.54
C GLY A 94 26.94 -33.20 -6.64
N THR A 95 27.48 -33.79 -5.59
CA THR A 95 28.89 -34.22 -5.51
C THR A 95 29.11 -35.64 -6.03
N TYR A 96 28.03 -36.43 -6.16
CA TYR A 96 27.99 -37.77 -6.75
C TYR A 96 26.61 -38.00 -7.41
N SER A 97 26.46 -39.10 -8.14
CA SER A 97 25.21 -39.45 -8.81
C SER A 97 24.04 -39.55 -7.82
N VAL A 98 22.85 -39.12 -8.23
CA VAL A 98 21.58 -39.12 -7.47
C VAL A 98 21.52 -38.10 -6.33
N ASP A 99 22.62 -37.39 -6.02
CA ASP A 99 22.73 -36.49 -4.87
C ASP A 99 21.82 -35.24 -4.96
N HIS A 100 21.74 -34.60 -6.14
CA HIS A 100 20.95 -33.37 -6.32
C HIS A 100 20.24 -33.33 -7.68
N TRP A 101 18.94 -33.02 -7.65
CA TRP A 101 18.05 -32.94 -8.81
C TRP A 101 17.44 -31.54 -8.91
N GLU A 102 17.54 -30.92 -10.08
CA GLU A 102 16.76 -29.74 -10.42
C GLU A 102 15.47 -30.17 -11.12
N VAL A 103 14.34 -29.60 -10.71
CA VAL A 103 13.02 -29.91 -11.23
C VAL A 103 12.35 -28.61 -11.66
N ASP A 104 11.83 -28.56 -12.89
CA ASP A 104 11.14 -27.39 -13.41
C ASP A 104 9.97 -27.76 -14.33
N PHE A 105 9.07 -26.80 -14.54
CA PHE A 105 8.01 -26.87 -15.53
C PHE A 105 8.25 -25.85 -16.63
N THR A 106 8.27 -26.32 -17.87
CA THR A 106 8.39 -25.45 -19.05
C THR A 106 7.05 -25.40 -19.76
N GLU A 107 6.52 -24.20 -19.98
CA GLU A 107 5.39 -24.03 -20.88
C GLU A 107 5.83 -24.30 -22.32
N VAL A 108 5.12 -25.20 -23.00
CA VAL A 108 5.33 -25.53 -24.41
C VAL A 108 4.09 -25.17 -25.21
N THR A 109 4.26 -24.84 -26.49
CA THR A 109 3.13 -24.65 -27.40
C THR A 109 2.30 -25.93 -27.43
N PRO A 110 1.00 -25.89 -27.07
CA PRO A 110 0.19 -27.09 -27.03
C PRO A 110 0.12 -27.75 -28.41
N THR A 111 0.53 -29.00 -28.51
CA THR A 111 0.39 -29.85 -29.70
C THR A 111 -0.82 -30.78 -29.56
N VAL A 112 -0.95 -31.75 -30.46
CA VAL A 112 -2.03 -32.74 -30.43
C VAL A 112 -2.05 -33.42 -29.05
N GLY A 113 -3.14 -33.22 -28.30
CA GLY A 113 -3.30 -33.69 -26.92
C GLY A 113 -3.48 -32.57 -25.90
N GLY A 114 -3.26 -31.30 -26.25
CA GLY A 114 -3.62 -30.13 -25.42
C GLY A 114 -2.74 -29.93 -24.18
N TYR A 115 -1.65 -30.67 -24.03
CA TYR A 115 -0.72 -30.51 -22.92
C TYR A 115 0.10 -29.23 -23.09
N LYS A 116 0.11 -28.40 -22.05
CA LYS A 116 0.77 -27.07 -22.04
C LYS A 116 2.10 -27.07 -21.28
N TYR A 117 2.31 -28.04 -20.39
CA TYR A 117 3.45 -28.05 -19.47
C TYR A 117 4.31 -29.30 -19.70
N LEU A 118 5.60 -29.11 -19.90
CA LEU A 118 6.60 -30.16 -19.86
C LEU A 118 7.25 -30.18 -18.47
N PHE A 119 7.28 -31.35 -17.85
CA PHE A 119 7.92 -31.56 -16.56
C PHE A 119 9.36 -32.06 -16.78
N VAL A 120 10.35 -31.31 -16.29
CA VAL A 120 11.77 -31.55 -16.55
C VAL A 120 12.47 -31.93 -15.25
N PHE A 121 13.17 -33.06 -15.26
CA PHE A 121 14.08 -33.50 -14.20
C PHE A 121 15.50 -33.53 -14.75
N MET A 122 16.43 -32.87 -14.05
CA MET A 122 17.84 -32.88 -14.41
C MET A 122 18.68 -33.25 -13.19
N GLU A 123 19.48 -34.30 -13.32
CA GLU A 123 20.54 -34.59 -12.37
C GLU A 123 21.67 -33.57 -12.56
N THR A 124 22.14 -32.97 -11.46
CA THR A 124 23.15 -31.90 -11.51
C THR A 124 24.59 -32.41 -11.55
N PHE A 125 24.84 -33.68 -11.21
CA PHE A 125 26.18 -34.27 -11.19
C PHE A 125 26.76 -34.43 -12.60
N SER A 126 25.98 -34.99 -13.52
CA SER A 126 26.40 -35.40 -14.87
C SER A 126 26.38 -34.28 -15.93
N ARG A 127 26.18 -33.03 -15.51
CA ARG A 127 26.02 -31.85 -16.38
C ARG A 127 27.34 -31.17 -16.74
#